data_AF-A0A3Q0J6R2-F1
#
_entry.id   AF-A0A3Q0J6R2-F1
#
_cell.length_a   1.000
_cell.length_b   1.000
_cell.length_c   1.000
_cell.angle_alpha   90.00
_cell.angle_beta   90.00
_cell.angle_gamma   90.00
#
_symmetry.space_group_name_H-M   'P 1'
#
loop_
_entity.id
_entity.type
_entity.pdbx_description
1 polymer ?
#
loop_
_entity_poly.entity_id
_entity_poly.type
_entity_poly.pdbx_seq_one_letter_code
_entity_poly.pdbx_strand_id
1 'polypeptide(L)'
;MQSLIRVQRLFNRQVFKDLLPLRHGSYLNPKTVSEDLSKYTDYEVSKDPKEWKFVEDLLPKKIIPPPKYEENLPSGYKPPTVKPGEYSTLCCSMKFYLRYFFVF
;
A
#
# COMPACT_ATOMS: atom_id res chain seq x y z
N MET A 1 -13.85 -21.35 -15.22
CA MET A 1 -13.81 -21.20 -13.74
C MET A 1 -13.28 -19.82 -13.30
N GLN A 2 -12.14 -19.32 -13.79
CA GLN A 2 -11.57 -18.03 -13.34
C GLN A 2 -12.32 -16.76 -13.83
N SER A 3 -13.01 -16.84 -14.98
CA SER A 3 -13.79 -15.73 -15.54
C SER A 3 -15.02 -15.37 -14.68
N LEU A 4 -15.72 -16.38 -14.17
CA LEU A 4 -16.92 -16.20 -13.34
C LEU A 4 -16.62 -15.53 -12.00
N ILE A 5 -15.49 -15.89 -11.37
CA ILE A 5 -15.02 -15.27 -10.13
C ILE A 5 -14.74 -13.78 -10.33
N ARG A 6 -14.22 -13.38 -11.49
CA ARG A 6 -13.92 -11.98 -11.81
C ARG A 6 -15.21 -11.17 -12.01
N VAL A 7 -16.21 -11.76 -12.67
CA VAL A 7 -17.53 -11.14 -12.88
C VAL A 7 -18.27 -10.97 -11.54
N GLN A 8 -18.27 -11.99 -10.68
CA GLN A 8 -18.88 -11.91 -9.34
C GLN A 8 -18.24 -10.82 -8.48
N ARG A 9 -16.90 -10.67 -8.57
CA ARG A 9 -16.16 -9.64 -7.83
C ARG A 9 -16.47 -8.23 -8.32
N LEU A 10 -16.64 -8.05 -9.63
CA LEU A 10 -17.00 -6.76 -10.23
C LEU A 10 -18.45 -6.38 -9.92
N PHE A 11 -19.36 -7.35 -9.98
CA PHE A 11 -20.77 -7.17 -9.63
C PHE A 11 -20.93 -6.74 -8.17
N ASN A 12 -20.28 -7.44 -7.24
CA ASN A 12 -20.32 -7.08 -5.82
C ASN A 12 -19.69 -5.71 -5.51
N ARG A 13 -18.66 -5.29 -6.27
CA ARG A 13 -18.05 -3.97 -6.11
C ARG A 13 -18.97 -2.83 -6.57
N GLN A 14 -19.81 -3.07 -7.58
CA GLN A 14 -20.77 -2.08 -8.07
C GLN A 14 -21.93 -1.92 -7.07
N VAL A 15 -22.51 -3.04 -6.62
CA VAL A 15 -23.63 -3.06 -5.68
C VAL A 15 -23.28 -2.37 -4.34
N PHE A 16 -22.05 -2.50 -3.86
CA PHE A 16 -21.63 -1.86 -2.60
C PHE A 16 -21.56 -0.33 -2.66
N LYS A 17 -21.36 0.25 -3.85
CA LYS A 17 -21.36 1.70 -4.03
C LYS A 17 -22.76 2.30 -4.04
N ASP A 18 -23.73 1.51 -4.51
CA ASP A 18 -25.11 1.97 -4.71
C ASP A 18 -25.96 1.80 -3.44
N LEU A 19 -25.55 0.94 -2.51
CA LEU A 19 -26.29 0.63 -1.27
C LEU A 19 -25.86 1.44 -0.03
N LEU A 20 -24.74 2.16 -0.09
CA LEU A 20 -24.36 3.07 1.01
C LEU A 20 -25.08 4.41 0.79
N PRO A 21 -25.87 4.90 1.77
CA PRO A 21 -26.50 6.20 1.64
C PRO A 21 -25.42 7.26 1.42
N LEU A 22 -25.45 7.91 0.27
CA LEU A 22 -24.54 9.00 -0.09
C LEU A 22 -24.78 10.14 0.90
N ARG A 23 -23.93 10.25 1.92
CA ARG A 23 -24.02 11.32 2.90
C ARG A 23 -23.72 12.62 2.17
N HIS A 24 -24.72 13.47 1.99
CA HIS A 24 -24.58 14.79 1.39
C HIS A 24 -23.80 15.68 2.35
N GLY A 25 -22.48 15.57 2.31
CA GLY A 25 -21.54 16.40 3.05
C GLY A 25 -20.92 17.43 2.12
N SER A 26 -20.85 18.69 2.56
CA SER A 26 -20.15 19.77 1.84
C SER A 26 -18.69 19.45 1.52
N TYR A 27 -18.07 18.50 2.23
CA TYR A 27 -16.71 18.01 2.00
C TYR A 27 -16.55 17.08 0.78
N LEU A 28 -17.63 16.48 0.27
CA LEU A 28 -17.59 15.63 -0.94
C LEU A 28 -17.82 16.42 -2.22
N ASN A 29 -18.38 17.63 -2.11
CA ASN A 29 -18.66 18.53 -3.23
C ASN A 29 -17.87 19.83 -3.03
N PRO A 30 -16.54 19.81 -3.20
CA PRO A 30 -15.77 21.04 -3.11
C PRO A 30 -16.27 22.01 -4.18
N LYS A 31 -16.48 23.27 -3.79
CA LYS A 31 -16.68 24.35 -4.77
C LYS A 31 -15.46 24.34 -5.68
N THR A 32 -15.69 24.34 -6.99
CA THR A 32 -14.62 24.36 -7.99
C THR A 32 -13.67 25.51 -7.69
N VAL A 33 -12.39 25.17 -7.55
CA VAL A 33 -11.29 26.15 -7.49
C VAL A 33 -11.45 27.06 -8.70
N SER A 34 -11.52 28.38 -8.49
CA SER A 34 -11.67 29.32 -9.59
C SER A 34 -10.46 29.21 -10.51
N GLU A 35 -10.69 29.10 -11.81
CA GLU A 35 -9.63 28.97 -12.83
C GLU A 35 -8.68 30.19 -12.86
N ASP A 36 -9.12 31.32 -12.30
CA ASP A 36 -8.36 32.55 -12.21
C ASP A 36 -7.24 32.46 -11.14
N LEU A 37 -6.01 32.20 -11.58
CA LEU A 37 -4.84 32.21 -10.69
C LEU A 37 -4.60 33.56 -9.99
N SER A 38 -5.05 34.67 -10.60
CA SER A 38 -4.91 36.03 -10.05
C SER A 38 -5.69 36.26 -8.74
N LYS A 39 -6.64 35.39 -8.38
CA LYS A 39 -7.39 35.49 -7.13
C LYS A 39 -6.64 34.90 -5.94
N TYR A 40 -5.58 34.14 -6.18
CA TYR A 40 -4.79 33.49 -5.15
C TYR A 40 -3.58 34.34 -4.78
N THR A 41 -3.15 34.20 -3.54
CA THR A 41 -1.92 34.82 -3.05
C THR A 41 -0.71 34.18 -3.73
N ASP A 42 0.26 35.00 -4.09
CA ASP A 42 1.56 34.52 -4.56
C ASP A 42 2.19 33.62 -3.50
N TYR A 43 2.72 32.48 -3.94
CA TYR A 43 3.43 31.55 -3.08
C TYR A 43 4.76 31.19 -3.72
N GLU A 44 5.77 31.04 -2.88
CA GLU A 44 7.09 30.59 -3.31
C GLU A 44 7.24 29.11 -2.98
N VAL A 45 7.55 28.31 -3.99
CA VAL A 45 7.93 26.91 -3.78
C VAL A 45 9.41 26.88 -3.46
N SER A 46 9.75 26.55 -2.22
CA SER A 46 11.13 26.32 -1.81
C SER A 46 11.79 25.31 -2.75
N LYS A 47 13.05 25.55 -3.13
CA LYS A 47 13.87 24.62 -3.95
C LYS A 47 14.97 23.97 -3.14
N ASP A 48 15.00 24.21 -1.83
CA ASP A 48 16.09 23.79 -0.98
C ASP A 48 16.02 22.28 -0.74
N PRO A 49 17.05 21.50 -1.14
CA PRO A 49 17.00 20.03 -1.04
C PRO A 49 16.90 19.56 0.42
N LYS A 50 17.35 20.38 1.37
CA LYS A 50 17.27 20.08 2.81
C LYS A 50 15.82 20.04 3.31
N GLU A 51 14.95 20.90 2.78
CA GLU A 51 13.54 20.95 3.15
C GLU A 51 12.74 19.84 2.45
N TRP A 52 13.06 19.57 1.18
CA TRP A 52 12.40 18.53 0.38
C TRP A 52 12.65 17.11 0.88
N LYS A 53 13.77 16.87 1.57
CA LYS A 53 14.05 15.57 2.19
C LYS A 53 12.88 15.07 3.06
N PHE A 54 12.24 15.97 3.82
CA PHE A 54 11.12 15.58 4.68
C PHE A 54 9.88 15.18 3.89
N VAL A 55 9.67 15.79 2.73
CA VAL A 55 8.55 15.44 1.83
C VAL A 55 8.79 14.06 1.21
N GLU A 56 10.02 13.77 0.80
CA GLU A 56 10.39 12.48 0.22
C GLU A 56 10.23 11.33 1.22
N ASP A 57 10.61 11.53 2.48
CA ASP A 57 10.49 10.52 3.53
C ASP A 57 9.03 10.16 3.87
N LEU A 58 8.09 11.07 3.63
CA LEU A 58 6.66 10.83 3.81
C LEU A 58 6.04 9.98 2.69
N LEU A 59 6.71 9.88 1.54
CA LEU A 59 6.21 9.10 0.42
C LEU A 59 6.37 7.59 0.70
N PRO A 60 5.34 6.78 0.42
CA PRO A 60 5.43 5.34 0.64
C PRO A 60 6.47 4.72 -0.29
N LYS A 61 7.34 3.88 0.28
CA LYS A 61 8.33 3.12 -0.51
C LYS A 61 7.61 2.13 -1.43
N LYS A 62 7.93 2.20 -2.72
CA LYS A 62 7.38 1.28 -3.74
C LYS A 62 7.82 -0.17 -3.53
N ILE A 63 9.01 -0.36 -2.97
CA ILE A 63 9.66 -1.66 -2.78
C ILE A 63 9.97 -1.82 -1.29
N ILE A 64 9.66 -2.99 -0.75
CA ILE A 64 10.00 -3.35 0.63
C ILE A 64 11.52 -3.55 0.69
N PRO A 65 12.25 -2.85 1.57
CA PRO A 65 13.67 -3.06 1.71
C PRO A 65 13.97 -4.47 2.25
N PRO A 66 15.09 -5.09 1.86
CA PRO A 66 15.49 -6.37 2.43
C PRO A 66 15.70 -6.25 3.95
N PRO A 67 15.37 -7.30 4.73
CA PRO A 67 15.55 -7.29 6.17
C PRO A 67 17.05 -7.27 6.51
N LYS A 68 17.40 -6.64 7.64
CA LYS A 68 18.74 -6.76 8.23
C LYS A 68 18.86 -8.15 8.87
N TYR A 69 19.90 -8.88 8.52
CA TYR A 69 20.20 -10.19 9.09
C TYR A 69 20.98 -10.00 10.40
N GLU A 70 20.28 -10.13 11.51
CA GLU A 70 20.89 -10.19 12.84
C GLU A 70 20.63 -11.58 13.42
N GLU A 71 21.62 -12.18 14.06
CA GLU A 71 21.50 -13.55 14.57
C GLU A 71 20.51 -13.67 15.74
N ASN A 72 20.33 -12.57 16.49
CA ASN A 72 19.51 -12.54 17.70
C ASN A 72 18.53 -11.36 17.67
N LEU A 73 17.49 -11.43 16.84
CA LEU A 73 16.38 -10.49 16.92
C LEU A 73 15.46 -10.84 18.10
N PRO A 74 15.03 -9.86 18.92
CA PRO A 74 14.08 -10.09 20.00
C PRO A 74 12.69 -10.53 19.50
N SER A 75 12.40 -10.34 18.21
CA SER A 75 11.18 -10.80 17.55
C SER A 75 11.17 -12.31 17.25
N GLY A 76 12.29 -13.00 17.43
CA GLY A 76 12.43 -14.42 17.09
C GLY A 76 12.42 -14.72 15.59
N TYR A 77 12.49 -13.68 14.75
CA TYR A 77 12.56 -13.84 13.29
C TYR A 77 13.85 -14.56 12.89
N LYS A 78 13.72 -15.61 12.07
CA LYS A 78 14.85 -16.36 11.50
C LYS A 78 14.66 -16.47 9.99
N PRO A 79 15.67 -16.11 9.17
CA PRO A 79 15.57 -16.24 7.73
C PRO A 79 15.51 -17.73 7.32
N PRO A 80 14.96 -18.04 6.13
CA PRO A 80 14.95 -19.40 5.61
C PRO A 80 16.38 -19.86 5.31
N THR A 81 16.79 -20.98 5.91
CA THR A 81 18.13 -21.57 5.75
C THR A 81 18.23 -22.53 4.56
N VAL A 82 17.09 -23.00 4.05
CA VAL A 82 17.01 -24.10 3.07
C VAL A 82 17.30 -23.62 1.66
N LYS A 83 18.14 -24.35 0.92
CA LYS A 83 18.41 -24.08 -0.50
C LYS A 83 17.28 -24.64 -1.39
N PRO A 84 16.92 -23.96 -2.48
CA PRO A 84 15.92 -24.50 -3.41
C PRO A 84 16.41 -25.81 -4.02
N GLY A 85 15.66 -26.91 -3.82
CA GLY A 85 15.96 -28.23 -4.40
C GLY A 85 16.30 -29.33 -3.40
N GLU A 86 16.42 -29.04 -2.11
CA GLU A 86 16.71 -30.05 -1.07
C GLU A 86 15.50 -30.93 -0.71
N TYR A 87 14.28 -30.42 -0.93
CA TYR A 87 13.03 -31.13 -0.61
C TYR A 87 12.06 -31.07 -1.78
N SER A 88 11.21 -32.09 -1.91
CA SER A 88 10.24 -32.21 -3.00
C SER A 88 9.17 -31.12 -3.01
N THR A 89 8.91 -30.47 -1.87
CA THR A 89 7.96 -29.36 -1.74
C THR A 89 8.65 -28.12 -1.20
N LEU A 90 8.54 -27.01 -1.94
CA LEU A 90 9.01 -25.69 -1.52
C LEU A 90 7.85 -24.93 -0.85
N CYS A 91 8.00 -24.56 0.42
CA CYS A 91 7.11 -23.62 1.07
C CYS A 91 7.72 -22.22 0.97
N CYS A 92 7.18 -21.39 0.07
CA CYS A 92 7.63 -20.01 -0.09
C CYS A 92 7.20 -19.13 1.09
N SER A 93 8.11 -18.29 1.58
CA SER A 93 7.78 -17.23 2.54
C SER A 93 7.06 -16.08 1.83
N MET A 94 6.12 -15.42 2.52
CA MET A 94 5.34 -14.32 1.93
C MET A 94 6.23 -13.07 1.74
N LYS A 95 5.72 -12.06 1.02
CA LYS A 95 6.40 -10.78 0.74
C LYS A 95 6.89 -10.00 1.99
N PHE A 96 6.44 -10.39 3.19
CA PHE A 96 6.87 -9.84 4.49
C PHE A 96 7.77 -10.81 5.27
N TYR A 97 8.28 -11.85 4.63
CA TYR A 97 9.15 -12.86 5.21
C TYR A 97 8.53 -13.69 6.36
N LEU A 98 7.20 -13.69 6.50
CA LEU A 98 6.50 -14.53 7.46
C LEU A 98 6.27 -15.94 6.93
N ARG A 99 6.49 -16.95 7.79
CA ARG A 99 6.21 -18.36 7.50
C ARG A 99 4.70 -18.62 7.62
N TYR A 100 4.12 -19.31 6.65
CA TYR A 100 2.73 -19.74 6.72
C TYR A 100 2.57 -20.80 7.82
N PHE A 101 1.83 -20.46 8.87
CA PHE A 101 1.28 -21.41 9.84
C PHE A 101 -0.16 -20.97 10.13
N PHE A 102 -1.10 -21.38 9.29
CA PHE A 102 -2.52 -21.31 9.62
C PHE A 102 -2.87 -22.61 10.33
N VAL A 103 -3.07 -22.55 11.65
CA VAL A 103 -3.72 -23.62 12.41
C VAL A 103 -5.21 -23.50 12.13
N PHE A 104 -5.79 -24.52 11.49
CA PHE A 104 -7.24 -24.71 11.38
C PHE A 104 -7.76 -25.38 12.64
#